data_AF-A0AAD7N6J2-F1
#
_entry.id   AF-A0AAD7N6J2-F1
#
_cell.length_a   1.000
_cell.length_b   1.000
_cell.length_c   1.000
_cell.angle_alpha   90.00
_cell.angle_beta   90.00
_cell.angle_gamma   90.00
#
_symmetry.space_group_name_H-M   'P 1'
#
loop_
_entity.id
_entity.type
_entity.pdbx_description
1 polymer ?
#
loop_
_entity_poly.entity_id
_entity_poly.type
_entity_poly.pdbx_seq_one_letter_code
_entity_poly.pdbx_strand_id
1 'polypeptide(L)'
;MTSIGAACKTNKPGYYGKGSVEVSKPTNDIDGPTRRLAISADKLVTQPFAGIDTVYDVLQYVAKTHSTRDALGWCDIVDVHEEAKEVTKTVDDKEVKEIKKWKYFQLSGYKYITYVQRRTRSMRLRGGCWIWA
;
A
#
# COMPACT_ATOMS: atom_id res chain seq x y z
N MET A 1 -15.93 31.53 -21.80
CA MET A 1 -14.81 31.80 -20.88
C MET A 1 -15.41 31.78 -19.49
N THR A 2 -15.33 30.72 -18.70
CA THR A 2 -14.12 30.20 -18.04
C THR A 2 -14.44 28.79 -17.53
N SER A 3 -13.73 27.76 -18.00
CA SER A 3 -13.79 26.44 -17.37
C SER A 3 -12.89 26.48 -16.13
N ILE A 4 -13.49 26.35 -14.94
CA ILE A 4 -12.78 26.16 -13.68
C ILE A 4 -12.12 24.78 -13.73
N GLY A 5 -10.87 24.74 -14.19
CA GLY A 5 -10.03 23.56 -14.11
C GLY A 5 -9.61 23.35 -12.68
N ALA A 6 -10.33 22.50 -11.94
CA ALA A 6 -9.86 22.00 -10.66
C ALA A 6 -8.59 21.17 -10.90
N ALA A 7 -7.43 21.81 -10.76
CA ALA A 7 -6.14 21.14 -10.87
C ALA A 7 -6.01 20.15 -9.69
N CYS A 8 -6.26 18.87 -9.98
CA CYS A 8 -5.96 17.79 -9.06
C CYS A 8 -4.44 17.83 -8.76
N LYS A 9 -4.08 18.18 -7.52
CA LYS A 9 -2.69 18.14 -7.04
C LYS A 9 -2.24 16.69 -6.97
N THR A 10 -1.66 16.21 -8.07
CA THR A 10 -1.05 14.87 -8.14
C THR A 10 0.46 15.01 -8.02
N ASN A 11 1.14 13.92 -7.63
CA ASN A 11 2.61 13.86 -7.59
C ASN A 11 3.28 14.17 -8.95
N LYS A 12 2.51 14.22 -10.04
CA LYS A 12 2.95 14.66 -11.37
C LYS A 12 2.00 15.76 -11.87
N PRO A 13 2.21 17.04 -11.49
CA PRO A 13 1.33 18.12 -11.91
C PRO A 13 1.27 18.19 -13.44
N GLY A 14 0.06 18.25 -14.00
CA GLY A 14 -0.18 18.31 -15.44
C GLY A 14 -0.18 16.97 -16.19
N TYR A 15 0.19 15.85 -15.54
CA TYR A 15 0.22 14.54 -16.20
C TYR A 15 -1.14 14.11 -16.75
N TYR A 16 -2.23 14.43 -16.03
CA TYR A 16 -3.59 14.05 -16.38
C TYR A 16 -4.31 15.01 -17.34
N GLY A 17 -3.67 16.14 -17.71
CA GLY A 17 -4.17 17.06 -18.73
C GLY A 17 -5.66 17.40 -18.61
N LYS A 18 -6.43 17.09 -19.67
CA LYS A 18 -7.89 17.32 -19.77
C LYS A 18 -8.75 16.36 -18.94
N GLY A 19 -8.15 15.41 -18.22
CA GLY A 19 -8.86 14.44 -17.38
C GLY A 19 -9.62 13.42 -18.21
N SER A 20 -10.93 13.62 -18.41
CA SER A 20 -11.84 12.66 -19.04
C SER A 20 -12.24 13.09 -20.46
N VAL A 21 -12.18 12.17 -21.42
CA VAL A 21 -12.47 12.37 -22.84
C VAL A 21 -13.48 11.33 -23.30
N GLU A 22 -14.39 11.71 -24.19
CA GLU A 22 -15.37 10.82 -24.80
C GLU A 22 -14.71 9.95 -25.87
N VAL A 23 -14.85 8.62 -25.73
CA VAL A 23 -14.20 7.63 -26.61
C VAL A 23 -15.21 6.98 -27.56
N SER A 24 -16.46 6.80 -27.12
CA SER A 24 -17.52 6.34 -28.00
C SER A 24 -18.79 7.17 -27.82
N LYS A 25 -19.47 7.39 -28.94
CA LYS A 25 -20.83 7.95 -28.96
C LYS A 25 -21.78 6.96 -28.27
N PRO A 26 -22.88 7.46 -27.68
CA PRO A 26 -23.87 6.60 -27.04
C PRO A 26 -24.47 5.63 -28.08
N THR A 27 -24.62 4.37 -27.68
CA THR A 27 -25.18 3.32 -28.54
C THR A 27 -26.70 3.43 -28.64
N ASN A 28 -27.37 3.97 -27.62
CA ASN A 28 -28.81 4.18 -27.55
C ASN A 28 -29.11 5.54 -26.92
N ASP A 29 -30.32 6.09 -27.14
CA ASP A 29 -30.77 7.38 -26.57
C ASP A 29 -30.86 7.40 -25.03
N ILE A 30 -30.79 6.22 -24.39
CA ILE A 30 -30.88 6.03 -22.94
C ILE A 30 -29.47 6.00 -22.30
N ASP A 31 -28.44 5.61 -23.05
CA ASP A 31 -27.08 5.42 -22.54
C ASP A 31 -26.24 6.68 -22.73
N GLY A 32 -25.41 7.03 -21.74
CA GLY A 32 -24.43 8.11 -21.86
C GLY A 32 -23.21 7.73 -22.69
N PRO A 33 -22.45 8.71 -23.24
CA PRO A 33 -21.22 8.42 -23.97
C PRO A 33 -20.18 7.75 -23.08
N THR A 34 -19.42 6.80 -23.63
CA THR A 34 -18.32 6.16 -22.88
C THR A 34 -17.17 7.15 -22.74
N ARG A 35 -16.83 7.47 -21.50
CA ARG A 35 -15.74 8.39 -21.17
C ARG A 35 -14.54 7.64 -20.58
N ARG A 36 -13.33 7.98 -21.03
CA ARG A 36 -12.06 7.43 -20.53
C ARG A 36 -11.08 8.54 -20.21
N LEU A 37 -10.05 8.22 -19.44
CA LEU A 37 -8.98 9.16 -19.13
C LEU A 37 -8.20 9.51 -20.42
N ALA A 38 -7.93 10.79 -20.66
CA ALA A 38 -7.31 11.30 -21.89
C ALA A 38 -6.00 10.58 -22.29
N ILE A 39 -5.19 10.18 -21.31
CA ILE A 39 -3.91 9.49 -21.53
C ILE A 39 -4.10 8.05 -22.06
N SER A 40 -5.21 7.43 -21.70
CA SER A 40 -5.54 6.04 -22.01
C SER A 40 -6.84 5.93 -22.80
N ALA A 41 -7.16 6.94 -23.60
CA ALA A 41 -8.35 6.93 -24.45
C ALA A 41 -8.23 5.82 -25.52
N ASP A 42 -7.05 5.73 -26.15
CA ASP A 42 -6.78 4.85 -27.29
C ASP A 42 -6.44 3.41 -26.90
N LYS A 43 -5.96 3.18 -25.68
CA LYS A 43 -5.51 1.85 -25.22
C LYS A 43 -5.80 1.59 -23.75
N LEU A 44 -6.08 0.32 -23.46
CA LEU A 44 -6.15 -0.18 -22.08
C LEU A 44 -4.74 -0.19 -21.47
N VAL A 45 -4.62 0.30 -20.25
CA VAL A 45 -3.37 0.27 -19.50
C VAL A 45 -3.17 -1.14 -18.96
N THR A 46 -2.37 -1.94 -19.65
CA THR A 46 -2.00 -3.30 -19.22
C THR A 46 -0.82 -3.29 -18.26
N GLN A 47 0.01 -2.25 -18.32
CA GLN A 47 1.25 -2.13 -17.54
C GLN A 47 1.43 -0.70 -17.00
N PRO A 48 2.04 -0.56 -15.81
CA PRO A 48 2.26 0.75 -15.20
C PRO A 48 3.32 1.59 -15.93
N PHE A 49 4.31 0.94 -16.56
CA PHE A 49 5.34 1.57 -17.39
C PHE A 49 5.84 0.55 -18.41
N ALA A 50 6.35 1.00 -19.55
CA ALA A 50 6.88 0.11 -20.58
C ALA A 50 8.07 -0.71 -20.03
N GLY A 51 7.97 -2.03 -20.08
CA GLY A 51 9.01 -2.94 -19.58
C GLY A 51 8.90 -3.30 -18.09
N ILE A 52 7.74 -3.09 -17.47
CA ILE A 52 7.41 -3.63 -16.15
C ILE A 52 6.34 -4.71 -16.35
N ASP A 53 6.80 -5.94 -16.54
CA ASP A 53 5.92 -7.10 -16.75
C ASP A 53 5.74 -7.89 -15.45
N THR A 54 6.77 -7.91 -14.60
CA THR A 54 6.79 -8.71 -13.38
C THR A 54 6.89 -7.87 -12.12
N VAL A 55 6.49 -8.45 -10.99
CA VAL A 55 6.67 -7.86 -9.66
C VAL A 55 8.15 -7.61 -9.36
N TYR A 56 9.05 -8.41 -9.93
CA TYR A 56 10.49 -8.22 -9.81
C TYR A 56 10.96 -6.94 -10.51
N ASP A 57 10.41 -6.62 -11.67
CA ASP A 57 10.75 -5.40 -12.42
C ASP A 57 10.28 -4.14 -11.68
N VAL A 58 9.12 -4.22 -11.00
CA VAL A 58 8.66 -3.16 -10.09
C VAL A 58 9.69 -2.92 -8.98
N LEU A 59 10.18 -3.99 -8.35
CA LEU A 59 11.18 -3.88 -7.28
C LEU A 59 12.48 -3.26 -7.80
N GLN A 60 12.95 -3.63 -8.99
CA GLN A 60 14.12 -3.04 -9.62
C GLN A 60 13.93 -1.57 -9.96
N TYR A 61 12.77 -1.21 -10.54
CA TYR A 61 12.44 0.15 -10.91
C TYR A 61 12.42 1.08 -9.69
N VAL A 62 11.67 0.72 -8.64
CA VAL A 62 11.56 1.53 -7.42
C VAL A 62 12.93 1.74 -6.78
N ALA A 63 13.76 0.72 -6.82
CA ALA A 63 15.12 0.76 -6.32
C ALA A 63 16.05 1.72 -7.07
N LYS A 64 15.84 1.91 -8.38
CA LYS A 64 16.59 2.85 -9.22
C LYS A 64 16.08 4.28 -8.99
N THR A 65 14.76 4.44 -8.92
CA THR A 65 14.11 5.75 -8.82
C THR A 65 14.18 6.35 -7.40
N HIS A 66 14.20 5.51 -6.36
CA HIS A 66 14.10 5.93 -4.95
C HIS A 66 15.16 5.28 -4.07
N SER A 67 16.44 5.40 -4.43
CA SER A 67 17.54 4.70 -3.75
C SER A 67 17.68 5.04 -2.26
N THR A 68 17.67 6.32 -1.89
CA THR A 68 17.95 6.80 -0.52
C THR A 68 16.72 6.92 0.37
N ARG A 69 15.51 6.64 -0.15
CA ARG A 69 14.28 6.75 0.64
C ARG A 69 14.06 5.50 1.49
N ASP A 70 13.45 5.72 2.65
CA ASP A 70 13.00 4.64 3.52
C ASP A 70 11.80 3.93 2.89
N ALA A 71 11.92 2.59 2.80
CA ALA A 71 10.95 1.73 2.15
C ALA A 71 10.02 1.03 3.14
N LEU A 72 10.58 0.55 4.25
CA LEU A 72 9.87 -0.22 5.26
C LEU A 72 10.34 0.20 6.64
N GLY A 73 9.40 0.60 7.49
CA GLY A 73 9.62 0.82 8.92
C GLY A 73 9.10 -0.38 9.72
N TRP A 74 9.81 -0.80 10.76
CA TRP A 74 9.30 -1.76 11.74
C TRP A 74 9.69 -1.33 13.16
N CYS A 75 8.91 -1.79 14.13
CA CYS A 75 9.21 -1.66 15.55
C CYS A 75 9.45 -3.04 16.13
N ASP A 76 10.44 -3.14 17.02
CA ASP A 76 10.66 -4.34 17.80
C ASP A 76 9.91 -4.21 19.13
N ILE A 77 9.42 -5.33 19.65
CA ILE A 77 8.84 -5.38 21.00
C ILE A 77 10.00 -5.57 21.97
N VAL A 78 10.20 -4.62 22.87
CA VAL A 78 11.31 -4.63 23.84
C VAL A 78 10.97 -5.52 25.02
N ASP A 79 9.79 -5.32 25.60
CA ASP A 79 9.33 -6.11 26.74
C ASP A 79 7.79 -6.26 26.75
N VAL A 80 7.31 -7.31 27.41
CA VAL A 80 5.88 -7.63 27.55
C VAL A 80 5.56 -7.78 29.03
N HIS A 81 4.88 -6.78 29.60
CA HIS A 81 4.42 -6.84 30.98
C HIS A 81 3.04 -7.49 31.05
N GLU A 82 2.93 -8.62 31.76
CA GLU A 82 1.66 -9.29 32.03
C GLU A 82 1.14 -8.91 33.42
N GLU A 83 0.10 -8.08 33.49
CA GLU A 83 -0.60 -7.78 34.74
C GLU A 83 -1.91 -8.56 34.82
N ALA A 84 -2.07 -9.36 35.87
CA ALA A 84 -3.34 -10.03 36.18
C ALA A 84 -4.26 -9.05 36.91
N LYS A 85 -5.35 -8.62 36.26
CA LYS A 85 -6.40 -7.83 36.91
C LYS A 85 -7.61 -8.73 37.16
N GLU A 86 -8.01 -8.84 38.42
CA GLU A 86 -9.26 -9.48 38.81
C GLU A 86 -10.42 -8.56 38.41
N VAL A 87 -11.26 -9.00 37.48
CA VAL A 87 -12.50 -8.29 37.13
C VAL A 87 -13.66 -9.14 37.62
N THR A 88 -14.33 -8.67 38.67
CA THR A 88 -15.59 -9.27 39.13
C THR A 88 -16.69 -8.92 38.15
N LYS A 89 -17.29 -9.94 37.55
CA LYS A 89 -18.51 -9.80 36.76
C LYS A 89 -19.64 -10.49 37.52
N THR A 90 -20.70 -9.76 37.80
CA THR A 90 -21.93 -10.32 38.34
C THR A 90 -22.77 -10.78 37.15
N VAL A 91 -22.94 -12.09 36.99
CA VAL A 91 -23.87 -12.69 36.02
C VAL A 91 -24.71 -13.68 36.82
N ASP A 92 -26.00 -13.41 36.93
CA ASP A 92 -27.02 -14.31 37.52
C ASP A 92 -26.69 -14.82 38.94
N ASP A 93 -26.59 -13.90 39.90
CA ASP A 93 -26.53 -14.15 41.36
C ASP A 93 -25.39 -15.06 41.87
N LYS A 94 -24.37 -15.34 41.05
CA LYS A 94 -23.13 -16.02 41.45
C LYS A 94 -21.91 -15.21 41.02
N GLU A 95 -21.15 -14.70 41.98
CA GLU A 95 -19.91 -13.96 41.73
C GLU A 95 -18.82 -14.91 41.19
N VAL A 96 -18.51 -14.81 39.90
CA VAL A 96 -17.36 -15.52 39.31
C VAL A 96 -16.23 -14.52 39.08
N LYS A 97 -15.10 -14.74 39.77
CA LYS A 97 -13.86 -13.98 39.57
C LYS A 97 -13.13 -14.54 38.37
N GLU A 98 -13.16 -13.84 37.24
CA GLU A 98 -12.32 -14.18 36.07
C GLU A 98 -11.03 -13.36 36.13
N ILE A 99 -9.88 -14.04 36.29
CA ILE A 99 -8.57 -13.41 36.19
C ILE A 99 -8.27 -13.16 34.71
N LYS A 100 -8.27 -11.90 34.29
CA LYS A 100 -7.86 -11.50 32.94
C LYS A 100 -6.41 -11.02 32.99
N LYS A 101 -5.55 -11.68 32.22
CA LYS A 101 -4.17 -11.24 31.99
C LYS A 101 -4.16 -10.15 30.93
N TRP A 102 -3.80 -8.94 31.32
CA TRP A 102 -3.59 -7.83 30.39
C TRP A 102 -2.11 -7.80 30.02
N LYS A 103 -1.81 -7.80 28.72
CA LYS A 103 -0.44 -7.71 28.22
C LYS A 103 -0.19 -6.29 27.74
N TYR A 104 0.80 -5.63 28.33
CA TYR A 104 1.29 -4.33 27.90
C TYR A 104 2.60 -4.52 27.14
N PHE A 105 2.64 -4.07 25.88
CA PHE A 105 3.81 -4.18 25.02
C PHE A 105 4.60 -2.88 25.04
N GLN A 106 5.87 -2.94 25.45
CA GLN A 106 6.79 -1.81 25.29
C GLN A 106 7.38 -1.87 23.88
N LEU A 107 6.99 -0.94 23.02
CA LEU A 107 7.49 -0.85 21.64
C LEU A 107 8.78 -0.02 21.58
N SER A 108 9.75 -0.47 20.79
CA SER A 108 10.96 0.31 20.48
C SER A 108 10.66 1.46 19.51
N GLY A 109 11.63 2.35 19.33
CA GLY A 109 11.62 3.31 18.22
C GLY A 109 11.58 2.60 16.85
N TYR A 110 11.06 3.30 15.84
CA TYR A 110 10.97 2.80 14.47
C TYR A 110 12.36 2.67 13.84
N LYS A 111 12.61 1.51 13.24
CA LYS A 111 13.78 1.23 12.42
C LYS A 111 13.35 1.20 10.96
N TYR A 112 14.19 1.71 10.07
CA TYR A 112 13.86 1.81 8.65
C TYR A 112 14.85 1.02 7.78
N ILE A 113 14.33 0.42 6.71
CA ILE A 113 15.08 -0.23 5.63
C ILE A 113 14.89 0.62 4.38
N THR A 114 16.00 0.95 3.71
CA THR A 114 15.98 1.66 2.43
C THR A 114 15.61 0.76 1.27
N TYR A 115 15.15 1.35 0.15
CA TYR A 115 14.77 0.58 -1.04
C TYR A 115 15.92 -0.27 -1.62
N VAL A 116 17.16 0.19 -1.51
CA VAL A 116 18.35 -0.56 -1.94
C VAL A 116 18.53 -1.83 -1.10
N GLN A 117 18.46 -1.70 0.23
CA GLN A 117 18.66 -2.83 1.13
C GLN A 117 17.53 -3.85 1.01
N ARG A 118 16.29 -3.41 0.80
CA ARG A 118 15.15 -4.29 0.53
C ARG A 118 15.35 -5.12 -0.74
N ARG A 119 15.84 -4.50 -1.83
CA ARG A 119 16.15 -5.20 -3.09
C ARG A 119 17.22 -6.28 -2.89
N THR A 120 18.31 -5.94 -2.22
CA THR A 120 19.41 -6.87 -1.93
C THR A 120 18.93 -8.06 -1.10
N ARG A 121 18.07 -7.82 -0.09
CA ARG A 121 17.47 -8.88 0.73
C ARG A 121 16.56 -9.81 -0.08
N SER A 122 15.70 -9.25 -0.93
CA SER A 122 14.84 -10.03 -1.82
C SER A 122 15.65 -10.90 -2.79
N MET A 123 16.74 -10.36 -3.35
CA MET A 123 17.64 -11.10 -4.23
C MET A 123 18.37 -12.23 -3.50
N ARG A 124 18.79 -11.99 -2.25
CA ARG A 124 19.39 -13.02 -1.40
C ARG A 124 18.41 -14.15 -1.09
N LEU A 125 17.15 -13.84 -0.77
CA LEU A 125 16.12 -14.86 -0.54
C LEU A 125 15.89 -15.73 -1.78
N ARG A 126 15.88 -15.12 -2.98
CA ARG A 126 15.78 -15.87 -4.24
C ARG A 126 16.95 -16.84 -4.45
N GLY A 127 18.17 -16.44 -4.14
CA GLY A 127 19.36 -17.29 -4.24
C GLY A 127 19.45 -18.36 -3.14
N GLY A 128 18.93 -18.08 -1.94
CA GLY A 128 18.95 -19.00 -0.80
C GLY A 128 17.83 -20.04 -0.79
N CYS A 129 16.70 -19.75 -1.44
CA CYS A 129 15.56 -20.68 -1.55
C CYS A 129 15.91 -21.97 -2.33
N TRP A 130 16.95 -21.92 -3.16
CA TRP A 130 17.44 -23.08 -3.92
C TRP A 130 18.50 -23.93 -3.18
N ILE A 131 18.96 -23.52 -2.00
CA ILE A 131 20.00 -24.24 -1.23
C ILE A 131 19.42 -25.20 -0.18
N TRP A 132 18.09 -25.22 -0.02
CA TRP A 132 17.38 -26.11 0.91
C TRP A 132 16.25 -26.89 0.23
N ALA A 133 16.43 -27.23 -1.05
CA ALA A 133 15.55 -28.12 -1.81
C ALA A 133 16.36 -29.27 -2.41
#